data_AF-H4F4N0-F1
#
_entry.id   AF-H4F4N0-F1
#
_cell.length_a   1.000
_cell.length_b   1.000
_cell.length_c   1.000
_cell.angle_alpha   90.00
_cell.angle_beta   90.00
_cell.angle_gamma   90.00
#
_symmetry.space_group_name_H-M   'P 1'
#
loop_
_entity.id
_entity.type
_entity.pdbx_description
1 polymer ?
#
loop_
_entity_poly.entity_id
_entity_poly.type
_entity_poly.pdbx_seq_one_letter_code
_entity_poly.pdbx_strand_id
1 'polypeptide(L)'
;MDNHGTFSQQIDVVIYDRQYTPLIFEMHGIKIIPAESVYAVFEAKQTLNATYVGYARDKAASVRKLDRTSLAVTWLGGKSEPKKPHWILGGILTFESEWSPPMGKTMTDLLDSAPDESLLDIGCVAAHGWFGRNGDGVTTVSLNGKSVTGFLLELIARLQEIGTVPMIDVRAYARWLAEH
;
A
#
# COMPACT_ATOMS: atom_id res chain seq x y z
N MET A 1 -1.07 -1.25 12.38
CA MET A 1 -2.03 -1.54 13.48
C MET A 1 -3.12 -0.51 13.42
N ASP A 2 -4.36 -0.85 13.77
CA ASP A 2 -5.45 0.13 13.94
C ASP A 2 -5.71 0.51 15.40
N ASN A 3 -6.68 1.41 15.61
CA ASN A 3 -7.14 1.86 16.93
C ASN A 3 -7.87 0.77 17.75
N HIS A 4 -8.13 -0.40 17.15
CA HIS A 4 -8.76 -1.58 17.75
C HIS A 4 -7.73 -2.66 18.12
N GLY A 5 -6.44 -2.37 18.00
CA GLY A 5 -5.38 -3.32 18.35
C GLY A 5 -5.20 -4.44 17.31
N THR A 6 -5.83 -4.32 16.14
CA THR A 6 -5.66 -5.27 15.04
C THR A 6 -4.36 -5.01 14.31
N PHE A 7 -3.65 -6.08 13.97
CA PHE A 7 -2.40 -6.02 13.21
C PHE A 7 -2.60 -6.57 11.80
N SER A 8 -1.95 -5.93 10.84
CA SER A 8 -1.73 -6.52 9.52
C SER A 8 -0.72 -7.66 9.62
N GLN A 9 -0.51 -8.35 8.50
CA GLN A 9 0.71 -9.14 8.31
C GLN A 9 1.95 -8.23 8.33
N GLN A 10 3.13 -8.84 8.49
CA GLN A 10 4.39 -8.13 8.30
C GLN A 10 4.56 -7.73 6.83
N ILE A 11 4.84 -6.45 6.60
CA ILE A 11 4.99 -5.89 5.25
C ILE A 11 6.47 -5.62 4.98
N ASP A 12 6.95 -6.04 3.81
CA ASP A 12 8.36 -5.93 3.43
C ASP A 12 8.75 -4.47 3.19
N VAL A 13 7.92 -3.72 2.46
CA VAL A 13 8.12 -2.30 2.20
C VAL A 13 6.82 -1.53 2.43
N VAL A 14 6.88 -0.51 3.28
CA VAL A 14 5.75 0.39 3.56
C VAL A 14 6.16 1.83 3.27
N ILE A 15 5.31 2.54 2.53
CA ILE A 15 5.39 3.99 2.33
C ILE A 15 4.36 4.63 3.25
N TYR A 16 4.81 5.49 4.16
CA TYR A 16 3.96 6.06 5.18
C TYR A 16 4.37 7.49 5.54
N ASP A 17 3.43 8.23 6.10
CA ASP A 17 3.65 9.56 6.64
C ASP A 17 4.34 9.50 8.01
N ARG A 18 5.39 10.31 8.16
CA ARG A 18 6.04 10.57 9.46
C ARG A 18 5.84 12.00 9.96
N GLN A 19 5.34 12.90 9.11
CA GLN A 19 5.28 14.32 9.43
C GLN A 19 4.08 14.63 10.33
N TYR A 20 2.95 13.99 10.09
CA TYR A 20 1.68 14.22 10.80
C TYR A 20 1.23 12.99 11.61
N THR A 21 2.00 11.91 11.59
CA THR A 21 1.77 10.68 12.37
C THR A 21 2.81 10.56 13.50
N PRO A 22 2.49 10.95 14.74
CA PRO A 22 3.45 10.97 15.84
C PRO A 22 3.70 9.58 16.47
N LEU A 23 2.77 8.65 16.31
CA LEU A 23 2.83 7.32 16.91
C LEU A 23 3.60 6.38 15.98
N ILE A 24 4.86 6.08 16.30
CA ILE A 24 5.61 4.97 15.70
C ILE A 24 6.17 4.17 16.87
N PHE A 25 5.69 2.93 17.02
CA PHE A 25 6.19 2.03 18.04
C PHE A 25 7.28 1.16 17.45
N GLU A 26 8.23 0.75 18.29
CA GLU A 26 9.19 -0.28 17.94
C GLU A 26 9.09 -1.40 18.98
N MET A 27 8.77 -2.61 18.54
CA MET A 27 8.68 -3.79 19.38
C MET A 27 9.61 -4.85 18.80
N HIS A 28 10.59 -5.28 19.58
CA HIS A 28 11.58 -6.29 19.16
C HIS A 28 12.27 -5.96 17.82
N GLY A 29 12.59 -4.68 17.58
CA GLY A 29 13.21 -4.20 16.35
C GLY A 29 12.25 -4.10 15.15
N ILE A 30 10.96 -4.37 15.35
CA ILE A 30 9.91 -4.25 14.33
C ILE A 30 9.18 -2.93 14.54
N LYS A 31 9.15 -2.10 13.50
CA LYS A 31 8.37 -0.86 13.49
C LYS A 31 6.90 -1.17 13.30
N ILE A 32 6.08 -0.69 14.20
CA ILE A 32 4.62 -0.75 14.15
C ILE A 32 4.11 0.66 13.95
N ILE A 33 3.40 0.86 12.84
CA ILE A 33 2.83 2.16 12.46
C ILE A 33 1.30 2.10 12.44
N PRO A 34 0.62 3.22 12.75
CA PRO A 34 -0.82 3.38 12.61
C PRO A 34 -1.28 3.22 11.15
N ALA A 35 -2.44 2.58 10.95
CA ALA A 35 -2.99 2.34 9.63
C ALA A 35 -3.29 3.64 8.86
N GLU A 36 -3.64 4.73 9.56
CA GLU A 36 -3.90 6.04 8.97
C GLU A 36 -2.68 6.60 8.24
N SER A 37 -1.47 6.26 8.69
CA SER A 37 -0.22 6.78 8.15
C SER A 37 0.17 6.18 6.79
N VAL A 38 -0.44 5.07 6.40
CA VAL A 38 0.03 4.23 5.29
C VAL A 38 -0.47 4.78 3.95
N TYR A 39 0.45 5.01 3.02
CA TYR A 39 0.13 5.34 1.62
C TYR A 39 0.16 4.11 0.73
N ALA A 40 1.19 3.28 0.87
CA ALA A 40 1.40 2.13 0.00
C ALA A 40 2.12 0.99 0.73
N VAL A 41 1.86 -0.24 0.29
CA VAL A 41 2.46 -1.47 0.82
C VAL A 41 2.90 -2.36 -0.33
N PHE A 42 4.09 -2.94 -0.19
CA PHE A 42 4.65 -3.82 -1.20
C PHE A 42 5.20 -5.10 -0.58
N GLU A 43 5.03 -6.18 -1.32
CA GLU A 43 5.77 -7.42 -1.11
C GLU A 43 7.00 -7.48 -2.02
N ALA A 44 8.15 -7.90 -1.47
CA ALA A 44 9.38 -8.07 -2.22
C ALA A 44 9.75 -9.54 -2.35
N LYS A 45 9.95 -10.02 -3.59
CA LYS A 45 10.34 -11.41 -3.90
C LYS A 45 11.32 -11.44 -5.06
N GLN A 46 12.06 -12.54 -5.23
CA GLN A 46 13.03 -12.63 -6.32
C GLN A 46 12.35 -12.78 -7.68
N THR A 47 11.30 -13.60 -7.76
CA THR A 47 10.56 -13.90 -8.99
C THR A 47 9.09 -13.55 -8.85
N LEU A 48 8.45 -13.23 -9.97
CA LEU A 48 7.00 -13.07 -10.06
C LEU A 48 6.37 -14.39 -10.51
N ASN A 49 5.42 -14.89 -9.74
CA ASN A 49 4.60 -16.06 -10.06
C ASN A 49 3.24 -15.99 -9.32
N ALA A 50 2.36 -16.96 -9.57
CA ALA A 50 1.01 -16.95 -9.02
C ALA A 50 0.99 -16.99 -7.48
N THR A 51 1.90 -17.76 -6.87
CA THR A 51 2.04 -17.89 -5.42
C THR A 51 2.42 -16.56 -4.79
N TYR A 52 3.43 -15.87 -5.33
CA TYR A 52 3.89 -14.60 -4.78
C TYR A 52 2.91 -13.45 -5.05
N VAL A 53 2.18 -13.47 -6.17
CA VAL A 53 1.04 -12.57 -6.36
C VAL A 53 -0.02 -12.80 -5.29
N GLY A 54 -0.35 -14.06 -4.97
CA GLY A 54 -1.26 -14.41 -3.87
C GLY A 54 -0.80 -13.85 -2.52
N TYR A 55 0.48 -14.01 -2.18
CA TYR A 55 1.02 -13.44 -0.94
C TYR A 55 0.95 -11.91 -0.88
N ALA A 56 1.30 -11.23 -1.98
CA ALA A 56 1.23 -9.77 -2.05
C ALA A 56 -0.21 -9.26 -1.86
N ARG A 57 -1.19 -9.97 -2.45
CA ARG A 57 -2.62 -9.71 -2.31
C ARG A 57 -3.09 -9.81 -0.87
N ASP A 58 -2.73 -10.90 -0.20
CA ASP A 58 -3.12 -11.15 1.19
C ASP A 58 -2.52 -10.09 2.13
N LYS A 59 -1.26 -9.70 1.89
CA LYS A 59 -0.60 -8.63 2.65
C LYS A 59 -1.26 -7.27 2.44
N ALA A 60 -1.54 -6.89 1.19
CA ALA A 60 -2.26 -5.64 0.90
C ALA A 60 -3.65 -5.62 1.55
N ALA A 61 -4.43 -6.70 1.41
CA ALA A 61 -5.74 -6.84 2.01
C ALA A 61 -5.68 -6.78 3.55
N SER A 62 -4.65 -7.36 4.17
CA SER A 62 -4.49 -7.33 5.63
C SER A 62 -4.31 -5.91 6.18
N VAL A 63 -3.75 -4.99 5.38
CA VAL A 63 -3.57 -3.58 5.75
C VAL A 63 -4.83 -2.78 5.45
N ARG A 64 -5.49 -3.03 4.31
CA ARG A 64 -6.71 -2.29 3.92
C ARG A 64 -7.91 -2.58 4.83
N LYS A 65 -7.95 -3.76 5.45
CA LYS A 65 -8.98 -4.14 6.43
C LYS A 65 -8.86 -3.42 7.79
N LEU A 66 -7.73 -2.76 8.05
CA LEU A 66 -7.51 -2.05 9.31
C LEU A 66 -8.38 -0.79 9.39
N ASP A 67 -8.96 -0.54 10.56
CA ASP A 67 -9.73 0.69 10.80
C ASP A 67 -8.82 1.92 10.73
N ARG A 68 -9.35 2.99 10.14
CA ARG A 68 -8.62 4.26 9.96
C ARG A 68 -9.48 5.42 10.38
N THR A 69 -9.09 6.02 11.50
CA THR A 69 -9.70 7.25 12.00
C THR A 69 -9.45 8.42 11.06
N SER A 70 -10.32 9.42 11.13
CA SER A 70 -10.10 10.69 10.46
C SER A 70 -10.78 11.81 11.23
N LEU A 71 -9.99 12.75 11.70
CA LEU A 71 -10.46 13.97 12.34
C LEU A 71 -10.47 15.13 11.35
N ALA A 72 -11.36 16.07 11.63
CA ALA A 72 -11.36 17.38 11.00
C ALA A 72 -10.10 18.17 11.41
N VAL A 73 -9.46 18.82 10.44
CA VAL A 73 -8.22 19.59 10.65
C VAL A 73 -8.58 21.05 10.89
N THR A 74 -8.05 21.64 11.96
CA THR A 74 -8.12 23.08 12.20
C THR A 74 -6.96 23.77 11.48
N TRP A 75 -7.25 24.80 10.69
CA TRP A 75 -6.27 25.61 9.98
C TRP A 75 -6.70 27.08 9.97
N LEU A 76 -5.89 27.96 9.35
CA LEU A 76 -6.09 29.42 9.40
C LEU A 76 -7.49 29.88 8.93
N GLY A 77 -8.09 29.17 7.97
CA GLY A 77 -9.42 29.48 7.43
C GLY A 77 -10.59 28.81 8.14
N GLY A 78 -10.35 28.10 9.26
CA GLY A 78 -11.39 27.43 10.04
C GLY A 78 -11.12 25.94 10.22
N LYS A 79 -12.18 25.13 10.23
CA LYS A 79 -12.11 23.68 10.44
C LYS A 79 -12.58 22.96 9.17
N SER A 80 -11.79 22.01 8.67
CA SER A 80 -12.15 21.20 7.51
C SER A 80 -13.17 20.12 7.87
N GLU A 81 -13.83 19.54 6.88
CA GLU A 81 -14.42 18.21 7.05
C GLU A 81 -13.31 17.15 7.25
N PRO A 82 -13.58 16.04 7.97
CA PRO A 82 -12.64 14.93 8.05
C PRO A 82 -12.32 14.37 6.66
N LYS A 83 -11.02 14.17 6.36
CA LYS A 83 -10.60 13.59 5.08
C LYS A 83 -11.04 12.12 5.03
N LYS A 84 -11.76 11.71 3.98
CA LYS A 84 -12.03 10.29 3.76
C LYS A 84 -10.71 9.50 3.65
N PRO A 85 -10.52 8.40 4.40
CA PRO A 85 -9.33 7.56 4.25
C PRO A 85 -9.13 7.14 2.79
N HIS A 86 -7.94 7.39 2.26
CA HIS A 86 -7.59 7.10 0.86
C HIS A 86 -7.46 5.60 0.63
N TRP A 87 -7.50 5.18 -0.62
CA TRP A 87 -7.12 3.82 -0.99
C TRP A 87 -5.62 3.61 -0.75
N ILE A 88 -5.25 2.58 0.00
CA ILE A 88 -3.85 2.23 0.21
C ILE A 88 -3.37 1.46 -1.01
N LEU A 89 -2.33 1.96 -1.67
CA LEU A 89 -1.76 1.29 -2.83
C LEU A 89 -1.12 -0.04 -2.42
N GLY A 90 -1.48 -1.12 -3.09
CA GLY A 90 -0.89 -2.44 -2.93
C GLY A 90 0.00 -2.76 -4.12
N GLY A 91 1.14 -3.41 -3.89
CA GLY A 91 2.02 -3.78 -4.98
C GLY A 91 2.96 -4.93 -4.70
N ILE A 92 3.68 -5.33 -5.74
CA ILE A 92 4.70 -6.37 -5.69
C ILE A 92 5.95 -5.92 -6.45
N LEU A 93 7.11 -6.18 -5.87
CA LEU A 93 8.42 -5.85 -6.40
C LEU A 93 9.22 -7.14 -6.58
N THR A 94 9.61 -7.42 -7.83
CA THR A 94 10.43 -8.59 -8.15
C THR A 94 11.58 -8.26 -9.07
N PHE A 95 12.57 -9.16 -9.15
CA PHE A 95 13.66 -9.04 -10.10
C PHE A 95 13.28 -9.67 -11.44
N GLU A 96 12.85 -10.93 -11.41
CA GLU A 96 12.52 -11.76 -12.59
C GLU A 96 11.05 -12.20 -12.60
N SER A 97 10.63 -12.88 -13.66
CA SER A 97 9.31 -13.53 -13.78
C SER A 97 9.46 -15.00 -14.18
N GLU A 98 8.63 -15.87 -13.61
CA GLU A 98 8.58 -17.29 -13.97
C GLU A 98 7.67 -17.57 -15.17
N TRP A 99 6.91 -16.57 -15.62
CA TRP A 99 6.06 -16.71 -16.80
C TRP A 99 6.83 -16.47 -18.10
N SER A 100 6.34 -17.07 -19.18
CA SER A 100 6.77 -16.80 -20.55
C SER A 100 5.54 -16.49 -21.41
N PRO A 101 5.38 -15.26 -21.93
CA PRO A 101 6.25 -14.11 -21.74
C PRO A 101 6.22 -13.54 -20.29
N PRO A 102 7.31 -12.91 -19.81
CA PRO A 102 7.49 -12.48 -18.42
C PRO A 102 6.36 -11.62 -17.83
N MET A 103 5.78 -10.73 -18.64
CA MET A 103 4.67 -9.86 -18.23
C MET A 103 3.50 -9.98 -19.22
N GLY A 104 3.15 -11.24 -19.54
CA GLY A 104 2.10 -11.59 -20.49
C GLY A 104 0.69 -11.68 -19.94
N LYS A 105 -0.23 -12.18 -20.78
CA LYS A 105 -1.65 -12.31 -20.47
C LYS A 105 -1.93 -13.12 -19.20
N THR A 106 -1.17 -14.19 -18.95
CA THR A 106 -1.30 -15.00 -17.72
C THR A 106 -1.11 -14.16 -16.45
N MET A 107 -0.14 -13.24 -16.47
CA MET A 107 0.11 -12.32 -15.36
C MET A 107 -1.03 -11.31 -15.23
N THR A 108 -1.43 -10.65 -16.33
CA THR A 108 -2.45 -9.58 -16.28
C THR A 108 -3.81 -10.14 -15.91
N ASP A 109 -4.22 -11.29 -16.46
CA ASP A 109 -5.47 -11.98 -16.11
C ASP A 109 -5.47 -12.35 -14.62
N LEU A 110 -4.33 -12.86 -14.12
CA LEU A 110 -4.21 -13.14 -12.70
C LEU A 110 -4.43 -11.85 -11.91
N LEU A 111 -3.67 -10.79 -12.18
CA LEU A 111 -3.76 -9.49 -11.48
C LEU A 111 -5.18 -8.89 -11.51
N ASP A 112 -5.86 -8.95 -12.65
CA ASP A 112 -7.20 -8.37 -12.86
C ASP A 112 -8.33 -9.20 -12.23
N SER A 113 -8.10 -10.48 -11.93
CA SER A 113 -9.09 -11.37 -11.28
C SER A 113 -9.19 -11.21 -9.75
N ALA A 114 -8.42 -10.29 -9.13
CA ALA A 114 -8.44 -10.14 -7.67
C ALA A 114 -9.79 -9.61 -7.16
N PRO A 115 -10.28 -10.07 -6.00
CA PRO A 115 -11.34 -9.38 -5.27
C PRO A 115 -10.85 -8.01 -4.77
N ASP A 116 -11.77 -7.05 -4.66
CA ASP A 116 -11.51 -5.62 -4.43
C ASP A 116 -10.38 -5.33 -3.42
N GLU A 117 -10.53 -5.74 -2.16
CA GLU A 117 -9.56 -5.43 -1.09
C GLU A 117 -8.16 -6.03 -1.31
N SER A 118 -8.02 -7.00 -2.21
CA SER A 118 -6.76 -7.67 -2.51
C SER A 118 -6.04 -7.14 -3.75
N LEU A 119 -6.64 -6.18 -4.47
CA LEU A 119 -6.10 -5.66 -5.73
C LEU A 119 -4.66 -5.15 -5.58
N LEU A 120 -3.80 -5.49 -6.53
CA LEU A 120 -2.48 -4.88 -6.66
C LEU A 120 -2.58 -3.74 -7.68
N ASP A 121 -2.28 -2.54 -7.25
CA ASP A 121 -2.44 -1.33 -8.04
C ASP A 121 -1.24 -1.09 -8.95
N ILE A 122 -0.04 -1.46 -8.51
CA ILE A 122 1.20 -1.18 -9.20
C ILE A 122 2.28 -2.20 -8.82
N GLY A 123 3.17 -2.54 -9.75
CA GLY A 123 4.31 -3.41 -9.45
C GLY A 123 5.45 -3.28 -10.45
N CYS A 124 6.59 -3.85 -10.09
CA CYS A 124 7.81 -3.79 -10.89
C CYS A 124 8.44 -5.17 -10.98
N VAL A 125 8.77 -5.59 -12.19
CA VAL A 125 9.61 -6.75 -12.48
C VAL A 125 10.88 -6.19 -13.09
N ALA A 126 11.91 -6.01 -12.28
CA ALA A 126 13.05 -5.14 -12.60
C ALA A 126 13.76 -5.47 -13.93
N ALA A 127 13.79 -6.76 -14.32
CA ALA A 127 14.39 -7.22 -15.58
C ALA A 127 13.49 -7.02 -16.82
N HIS A 128 12.18 -6.82 -16.64
CA HIS A 128 11.19 -6.94 -17.72
C HIS A 128 10.30 -5.71 -17.92
N GLY A 129 9.98 -4.97 -16.86
CA GLY A 129 9.05 -3.85 -16.94
C GLY A 129 8.35 -3.53 -15.63
N TRP A 130 7.33 -2.70 -15.71
CA TRP A 130 6.45 -2.38 -14.59
C TRP A 130 5.00 -2.42 -15.06
N PHE A 131 4.07 -2.56 -14.13
CA PHE A 131 2.65 -2.59 -14.43
C PHE A 131 1.88 -1.67 -13.49
N GLY A 132 0.76 -1.15 -13.99
CA GLY A 132 -0.16 -0.32 -13.25
C GLY A 132 -1.60 -0.65 -13.62
N ARG A 133 -2.44 -0.84 -12.60
CA ARG A 133 -3.90 -0.90 -12.76
C ARG A 133 -4.42 0.51 -12.99
N ASN A 134 -5.24 0.67 -14.01
CA ASN A 134 -5.88 1.92 -14.38
C ASN A 134 -7.24 2.08 -13.69
N GLY A 135 -7.81 3.29 -13.76
CA GLY A 135 -9.13 3.59 -13.18
C GLY A 135 -10.30 2.81 -13.80
N ASP A 136 -10.11 2.25 -15.00
CA ASP A 136 -11.06 1.33 -15.66
C ASP A 136 -10.96 -0.12 -15.14
N GLY A 137 -10.04 -0.40 -14.20
CA GLY A 137 -9.82 -1.72 -13.64
C GLY A 137 -8.98 -2.65 -14.52
N VAL A 138 -8.30 -2.14 -15.53
CA VAL A 138 -7.42 -2.96 -16.39
C VAL A 138 -5.96 -2.76 -16.00
N THR A 139 -5.22 -3.87 -15.89
CA THR A 139 -3.77 -3.81 -15.71
C THR A 139 -3.07 -3.54 -17.03
N THR A 140 -2.27 -2.46 -17.06
CA THR A 140 -1.40 -2.14 -18.19
C THR A 140 0.05 -2.46 -17.86
N VAL A 141 0.79 -2.94 -18.86
CA VAL A 141 2.19 -3.31 -18.73
C VAL A 141 3.05 -2.37 -19.57
N SER A 142 4.09 -1.83 -18.94
CA SER A 142 5.12 -1.04 -19.59
C SER A 142 6.41 -1.86 -19.70
N LEU A 143 6.65 -2.42 -20.88
CA LEU A 143 7.87 -3.12 -21.23
C LEU A 143 8.93 -2.07 -21.64
N ASN A 144 9.90 -1.80 -20.78
CA ASN A 144 10.96 -0.83 -21.08
C ASN A 144 12.29 -1.24 -20.42
N GLY A 145 13.41 -0.72 -20.94
CA GLY A 145 14.76 -0.97 -20.37
C GLY A 145 15.05 -0.18 -19.09
N LYS A 146 14.10 0.58 -18.55
CA LYS A 146 14.25 1.39 -17.32
C LYS A 146 13.11 1.11 -16.34
N SER A 147 12.85 -0.17 -16.09
CA SER A 147 11.66 -0.66 -15.38
C SER A 147 11.49 -0.01 -14.01
N VAL A 148 12.57 0.02 -13.22
CA VAL A 148 12.57 0.62 -11.86
C VAL A 148 12.32 2.13 -11.90
N THR A 149 12.90 2.85 -12.86
CA THR A 149 12.68 4.30 -12.99
C THR A 149 11.24 4.60 -13.40
N GLY A 150 10.70 3.85 -14.37
CA GLY A 150 9.31 3.98 -14.80
C GLY A 150 8.34 3.73 -13.64
N PHE A 151 8.54 2.63 -12.91
CA PHE A 151 7.79 2.32 -11.69
C PHE A 151 7.86 3.44 -10.66
N LEU A 152 9.06 3.95 -10.35
CA LEU A 152 9.23 4.99 -9.33
C LEU A 152 8.48 6.28 -9.70
N LEU A 153 8.57 6.71 -10.96
CA LEU A 153 7.89 7.93 -11.42
C LEU A 153 6.37 7.78 -11.37
N GLU A 154 5.85 6.63 -11.79
CA GLU A 154 4.42 6.32 -11.68
C GLU A 154 3.97 6.27 -10.22
N LEU A 155 4.75 5.63 -9.35
CA LEU A 155 4.45 5.56 -7.91
C LEU A 155 4.38 6.96 -7.29
N ILE A 156 5.34 7.84 -7.62
CA ILE A 156 5.33 9.22 -7.16
C ILE A 156 4.07 9.95 -7.64
N ALA A 157 3.68 9.79 -8.90
CA ALA A 157 2.46 10.42 -9.44
C ALA A 157 1.20 9.97 -8.67
N ARG A 158 1.03 8.66 -8.43
CA ARG A 158 -0.10 8.14 -7.65
C ARG A 158 -0.10 8.62 -6.20
N LEU A 159 1.07 8.73 -5.58
CA LEU A 159 1.19 9.29 -4.23
C LEU A 159 0.84 10.79 -4.18
N GLN A 160 1.16 11.55 -5.22
CA GLN A 160 0.79 12.97 -5.33
C GLN A 160 -0.74 13.15 -5.44
N GLU A 161 -1.43 12.26 -6.15
CA GLU A 161 -2.89 12.26 -6.25
C GLU A 161 -3.59 11.97 -4.91
N ILE A 162 -2.98 11.13 -4.06
CA ILE A 162 -3.50 10.83 -2.72
C ILE A 162 -3.41 12.06 -1.80
N GLY A 163 -2.35 12.87 -1.93
CA GLY A 163 -2.07 13.98 -1.02
C GLY A 163 -1.67 13.50 0.39
N THR A 164 -2.01 14.27 1.43
CA THR A 164 -1.63 13.94 2.82
C THR A 164 -2.54 12.89 3.47
N VAL A 165 -2.04 12.10 4.41
CA VAL A 165 -2.87 11.16 5.20
C VAL A 165 -4.01 11.85 5.96
N PRO A 166 -5.12 11.13 6.28
CA PRO A 166 -6.12 11.64 7.21
C PRO A 166 -5.51 11.97 8.59
N MET A 167 -6.11 12.93 9.29
CA MET A 167 -5.66 13.28 10.63
C MET A 167 -6.07 12.20 11.62
N ILE A 168 -5.07 11.47 12.15
CA ILE A 168 -5.24 10.41 13.13
C ILE A 168 -5.88 10.91 14.43
N ASP A 169 -6.84 10.15 14.98
CA ASP A 169 -7.30 10.32 16.35
C ASP A 169 -6.40 9.56 17.32
N VAL A 170 -5.34 10.22 17.79
CA VAL A 170 -4.40 9.68 18.79
C VAL A 170 -5.10 9.22 20.07
N ARG A 171 -6.24 9.83 20.45
CA ARG A 171 -6.98 9.42 21.66
C ARG A 171 -7.65 8.06 21.48
N ALA A 172 -7.99 7.69 20.24
CA ALA A 172 -8.52 6.37 19.95
C ALA A 172 -7.48 5.27 20.26
N TYR A 173 -6.19 5.55 20.02
CA TYR A 173 -5.08 4.66 20.37
C TYR A 173 -4.71 4.70 21.85
N ALA A 174 -4.99 5.80 22.56
CA ALA A 174 -4.71 5.90 23.99
C ALA A 174 -5.60 5.03 24.87
N ARG A 175 -6.74 4.51 24.36
CA ARG A 175 -7.63 3.60 25.10
C ARG A 175 -6.89 2.35 25.62
N TRP A 176 -5.89 1.89 24.87
CA TRP A 176 -5.04 0.76 25.24
C TRP A 176 -4.15 1.01 26.47
N LEU A 177 -3.96 2.27 26.89
CA LEU A 177 -3.20 2.57 28.10
C LEU A 177 -3.99 2.32 29.39
N ALA A 178 -5.33 2.18 29.30
CA ALA A 178 -6.21 2.01 30.45
C ALA A 178 -6.53 0.54 30.77
N GLU A 179 -6.35 -0.36 29.80
CA GLU A 179 -6.59 -1.80 29.96
C GLU A 179 -5.37 -2.44 30.63
N HIS A 180 -5.57 -2.95 31.85
CA HIS A 180 -4.59 -3.71 32.65
C HIS A 180 -4.81 -5.20 32.47
#